data_AF-A0A3R9UR87-F1
#
_entry.id   AF-A0A3R9UR87-F1
#
_cell.length_a   1.000
_cell.length_b   1.000
_cell.length_c   1.000
_cell.angle_alpha   90.00
_cell.angle_beta   90.00
_cell.angle_gamma   90.00
#
_symmetry.space_group_name_H-M   'P 1'
#
loop_
_entity.id
_entity.type
_entity.pdbx_description
1 polymer ?
#
loop_
_entity_poly.entity_id
_entity_poly.type
_entity_poly.pdbx_seq_one_letter_code
_entity_poly.pdbx_strand_id
1 'polypeptide(L)'
;MNDLRPVLLPLPLTHQAVFAALTCVRLLPSVERFDQEEPEKGAPVFRTAIAALCAFGAQQAVAPSQWARLQEQLEGFWPDLDETTNPFASYAFDACVALGEALALVQSGEPEHVLQCATAARDTVDMYVQDVTGVELPPDQLNAFVDATPEMQREVARQHALAQALATERPLTAAAVEQLRAQGGNEPLIDLTVL
;
A
#
# COMPACT_ATOMS: atom_id res chain seq x y z
N MET A 1 -14.01 13.33 -5.12
CA MET A 1 -12.94 14.13 -4.49
C MET A 1 -11.85 13.13 -4.11
N ASN A 2 -11.21 12.54 -5.12
CA ASN A 2 -10.37 11.33 -4.97
C ASN A 2 -8.92 11.60 -5.42
N ASP A 3 -8.62 12.80 -5.90
CA ASP A 3 -7.29 13.15 -6.39
C ASP A 3 -6.36 13.48 -5.22
N LEU A 4 -5.35 12.62 -5.00
CA LEU A 4 -4.33 12.81 -3.98
C LEU A 4 -3.16 13.69 -4.46
N ARG A 5 -3.03 13.94 -5.77
CA ARG A 5 -1.95 14.77 -6.33
C ARG A 5 -1.73 16.09 -5.58
N PRO A 6 -2.76 16.92 -5.31
CA PRO A 6 -2.54 18.22 -4.67
C PRO A 6 -2.06 18.13 -3.22
N VAL A 7 -2.24 16.99 -2.55
CA VAL A 7 -1.85 16.81 -1.14
C VAL A 7 -0.59 15.96 -0.97
N LEU A 8 -0.28 15.04 -1.90
CA LEU A 8 0.89 14.17 -1.83
C LEU A 8 2.11 14.72 -2.57
N LEU A 9 1.95 15.20 -3.80
CA LEU A 9 3.09 15.64 -4.63
C LEU A 9 3.90 16.78 -4.00
N PRO A 10 3.29 17.75 -3.28
CA PRO A 10 4.07 18.81 -2.60
C PRO A 10 4.83 18.34 -1.35
N LEU A 11 4.59 17.12 -0.86
CA LEU A 11 5.26 16.63 0.34
C LEU A 11 6.73 16.30 0.05
N PRO A 12 7.64 16.47 1.02
CA PRO A 12 9.01 15.99 0.89
C PRO A 12 9.05 14.48 0.64
N LEU A 13 10.08 13.99 -0.08
CA LEU A 13 10.25 12.56 -0.39
C LEU A 13 10.17 11.67 0.87
N THR A 14 10.72 12.12 2.00
CA THR A 14 10.63 11.40 3.28
C THR A 14 9.19 11.19 3.76
N HIS A 15 8.30 12.14 3.51
CA HIS A 15 6.90 12.04 3.89
C HIS A 15 6.13 11.17 2.91
N GLN A 16 6.42 11.28 1.62
CA GLN A 16 5.86 10.39 0.60
C GLN A 16 6.25 8.92 0.88
N ALA A 17 7.49 8.67 1.31
CA ALA A 17 7.94 7.33 1.72
C ALA A 17 7.17 6.79 2.94
N VAL A 18 6.87 7.63 3.95
CA VAL A 18 6.05 7.23 5.11
C VAL A 18 4.60 6.97 4.68
N PHE A 19 4.04 7.80 3.80
CA PHE A 19 2.72 7.54 3.23
C PHE A 19 2.67 6.16 2.56
N ALA A 20 3.64 5.87 1.68
CA ALA A 20 3.72 4.60 0.97
C ALA A 20 3.91 3.42 1.94
N ALA A 21 4.78 3.57 2.95
CA ALA A 21 5.00 2.54 3.98
C ALA A 21 3.72 2.21 4.75
N LEU A 22 2.96 3.23 5.17
CA LEU A 22 1.73 3.03 5.94
C LEU A 22 0.57 2.53 5.08
N THR A 23 0.60 2.77 3.77
CA THR A 23 -0.28 2.08 2.83
C THR A 23 0.07 0.59 2.73
N CYS A 24 1.36 0.25 2.62
CA CYS A 24 1.83 -1.14 2.60
C CYS A 24 1.53 -1.88 3.93
N VAL A 25 1.51 -1.21 5.07
CA VAL A 25 1.07 -1.80 6.35
C VAL A 25 -0.35 -2.35 6.26
N ARG A 26 -1.27 -1.66 5.56
CA ARG A 26 -2.66 -2.10 5.43
C ARG A 26 -2.85 -3.23 4.43
N LEU A 27 -1.95 -3.33 3.45
CA LEU A 27 -1.93 -4.39 2.43
C LEU A 27 -1.23 -5.66 2.92
N LEU A 28 -0.36 -5.56 3.93
CA LEU A 28 0.38 -6.70 4.51
C LEU A 28 -0.54 -7.88 4.90
N PRO A 29 -1.72 -7.70 5.51
CA PRO A 29 -2.61 -8.83 5.81
C PRO A 29 -2.99 -9.67 4.57
N SER A 30 -3.13 -9.07 3.38
CA SER A 30 -3.42 -9.81 2.15
C SER A 30 -2.24 -10.71 1.77
N VAL A 31 -1.01 -10.20 1.90
CA VAL A 31 0.21 -10.97 1.71
C VAL A 31 0.31 -12.09 2.74
N GLU A 32 0.00 -11.81 4.01
CA GLU A 32 0.04 -12.81 5.07
C GLU A 32 -0.99 -13.92 4.89
N ARG A 33 -2.13 -13.60 4.29
CA ARG A 33 -3.14 -14.61 3.96
C ARG A 33 -2.70 -15.47 2.78
N PHE A 34 -2.21 -14.86 1.71
CA PHE A 34 -1.63 -15.56 0.57
C PHE A 34 -0.48 -16.48 0.99
N ASP A 35 0.44 -15.97 1.82
CA ASP A 35 1.56 -16.69 2.41
C ASP A 35 1.13 -17.96 3.17
N GLN A 36 -0.12 -18.15 3.58
CA GLN A 36 -0.51 -19.37 4.31
C GLN A 36 -0.48 -20.63 3.43
N GLU A 37 -0.68 -20.46 2.12
CA GLU A 37 -0.83 -21.57 1.17
C GLU A 37 0.37 -21.69 0.22
N GLU A 38 1.25 -20.69 0.20
CA GLU A 38 2.40 -20.64 -0.70
C GLU A 38 3.72 -21.10 -0.06
N PRO A 39 4.66 -21.70 -0.81
CA PRO A 39 5.96 -22.10 -0.28
C PRO A 39 6.86 -20.89 0.02
N GLU A 40 6.85 -19.90 -0.85
CA GLU A 40 7.63 -18.67 -0.72
C GLU A 40 6.83 -17.62 0.05
N LYS A 41 7.49 -16.90 0.97
CA LYS A 41 6.81 -15.99 1.91
C LYS A 41 7.18 -14.54 1.65
N GLY A 42 6.19 -13.71 1.34
CA GLY A 42 6.35 -12.28 1.08
C GLY A 42 6.30 -11.43 2.34
N ALA A 43 5.56 -11.84 3.37
CA ALA A 43 5.35 -11.02 4.57
C ALA A 43 6.67 -10.58 5.25
N PRO A 44 7.74 -11.40 5.35
CA PRO A 44 9.03 -10.94 5.87
C PRO A 44 9.67 -9.82 5.04
N VAL A 45 9.54 -9.87 3.71
CA VAL A 45 10.04 -8.83 2.80
C VAL A 45 9.30 -7.53 3.03
N PHE A 46 7.97 -7.58 3.08
CA PHE A 46 7.12 -6.42 3.38
C PHE A 46 7.46 -5.78 4.71
N ARG A 47 7.54 -6.57 5.79
CA ARG A 47 7.87 -6.05 7.13
C ARG A 47 9.24 -5.34 7.14
N THR A 48 10.22 -5.90 6.44
CA THR A 48 11.56 -5.31 6.33
C THR A 48 11.53 -4.01 5.51
N ALA A 49 10.84 -4.00 4.38
CA ALA A 49 10.73 -2.84 3.51
C ALA A 49 9.94 -1.69 4.17
N ILE A 50 8.81 -1.98 4.80
CA ILE A 50 8.03 -1.01 5.59
C ILE A 50 8.91 -0.37 6.68
N ALA A 51 9.67 -1.18 7.43
CA ALA A 51 10.57 -0.66 8.46
C ALA A 51 11.65 0.25 7.86
N ALA A 52 12.22 -0.12 6.70
CA ALA A 52 13.22 0.67 6.00
C ALA A 52 12.66 2.01 5.49
N LEU A 53 11.47 2.00 4.87
CA LEU A 53 10.78 3.21 4.39
C LEU A 53 10.45 4.16 5.55
N CYS A 54 9.95 3.62 6.67
CA CYS A 54 9.70 4.40 7.89
C CYS A 54 11.00 5.00 8.47
N ALA A 55 12.09 4.23 8.50
CA ALA A 55 13.39 4.71 8.96
C ALA A 55 13.92 5.84 8.07
N PHE A 56 13.86 5.67 6.74
CA PHE A 56 14.20 6.71 5.77
C PHE A 56 13.36 7.97 5.96
N GLY A 57 12.05 7.82 6.13
CA GLY A 57 11.13 8.90 6.43
C GLY A 57 11.47 9.68 7.70
N ALA A 58 11.88 8.97 8.74
CA ALA A 58 12.40 9.51 9.99
C ALA A 58 13.84 10.04 9.89
N GLN A 59 14.37 10.20 8.67
CA GLN A 59 15.73 10.69 8.37
C GLN A 59 16.85 9.84 8.99
N GLN A 60 16.58 8.55 9.21
CA GLN A 60 17.61 7.60 9.59
C GLN A 60 18.33 7.10 8.33
N ALA A 61 19.62 6.76 8.49
CA ALA A 61 20.41 6.26 7.38
C ALA A 61 19.91 4.87 6.95
N VAL A 62 19.58 4.73 5.66
CA VAL A 62 19.30 3.46 5.00
C VAL A 62 20.29 3.31 3.85
N ALA A 63 20.94 2.15 3.77
CA ALA A 63 21.96 1.93 2.75
C ALA A 63 21.31 1.84 1.35
N PRO A 64 21.85 2.50 0.30
CA PRO A 64 21.27 2.41 -1.05
C PRO A 64 21.16 0.96 -1.58
N SER A 65 22.12 0.10 -1.23
CA SER A 65 22.09 -1.32 -1.59
C SER A 65 20.94 -2.11 -0.95
N GLN A 66 20.37 -1.59 0.15
CA GLN A 66 19.23 -2.21 0.80
C GLN A 66 17.97 -2.13 -0.07
N TRP A 67 17.76 -1.03 -0.79
CA TRP A 67 16.60 -0.87 -1.67
C TRP A 67 16.63 -1.85 -2.84
N ALA A 68 17.80 -1.97 -3.50
CA ALA A 68 17.98 -2.93 -4.60
C ALA A 68 17.76 -4.39 -4.13
N ARG A 69 18.26 -4.73 -2.94
CA ARG A 69 18.03 -6.06 -2.36
C ARG A 69 16.55 -6.31 -2.06
N LEU A 70 15.86 -5.34 -1.47
CA LEU A 70 14.42 -5.48 -1.17
C LEU A 70 13.59 -5.63 -2.45
N GLN A 71 13.98 -4.93 -3.52
CA GLN A 71 13.37 -5.06 -4.83
C GLN A 71 13.55 -6.47 -5.41
N GLU A 72 14.77 -7.01 -5.43
CA GLU A 72 15.02 -8.40 -5.86
C GLU A 72 14.23 -9.42 -5.02
N GLN A 73 14.15 -9.21 -3.70
CA GLN A 73 13.40 -10.09 -2.81
C GLN A 73 11.89 -10.03 -3.08
N LEU A 74 11.36 -8.85 -3.42
CA LEU A 74 9.96 -8.68 -3.80
C LEU A 74 9.66 -9.38 -5.13
N GLU A 75 10.52 -9.22 -6.12
CA GLU A 75 10.41 -9.87 -7.44
C GLU A 75 10.40 -11.39 -7.33
N GLY A 76 11.20 -11.97 -6.43
CA GLY A 76 11.20 -13.41 -6.19
C GLY A 76 9.88 -13.97 -5.65
N PHE A 77 9.12 -13.16 -4.90
CA PHE A 77 7.86 -13.58 -4.28
C PHE A 77 6.62 -13.26 -5.15
N TRP A 78 6.75 -12.40 -6.16
CA TRP A 78 5.62 -11.81 -6.87
C TRP A 78 4.62 -12.87 -7.36
N PRO A 79 3.33 -12.83 -6.97
CA PRO A 79 2.36 -13.85 -7.36
C PRO A 79 2.22 -13.96 -8.88
N ASP A 80 2.36 -15.18 -9.41
CA ASP A 80 1.99 -15.51 -10.79
C ASP A 80 0.51 -15.86 -10.85
N LEU A 81 -0.30 -14.91 -11.33
CA LEU A 81 -1.76 -15.04 -11.40
C LEU A 81 -2.23 -16.10 -12.40
N ASP A 82 -1.38 -16.51 -13.36
CA ASP A 82 -1.71 -17.54 -14.34
C ASP A 82 -1.41 -18.96 -13.81
N GLU A 83 -0.48 -19.08 -12.85
CA GLU A 83 -0.02 -20.38 -12.33
C GLU A 83 -0.62 -20.75 -10.97
N THR A 84 -1.00 -19.77 -10.14
CA THR A 84 -1.55 -20.05 -8.80
C THR A 84 -3.06 -20.32 -8.82
N THR A 85 -3.50 -21.16 -7.88
CA THR A 85 -4.93 -21.40 -7.59
C THR A 85 -5.38 -20.74 -6.28
N ASN A 86 -4.47 -19.99 -5.65
CA ASN A 86 -4.71 -19.33 -4.38
C ASN A 86 -5.68 -18.15 -4.60
N PRO A 87 -6.85 -18.13 -3.95
CA PRO A 87 -7.84 -17.09 -4.14
C PRO A 87 -7.35 -15.70 -3.66
N PHE A 88 -6.29 -15.66 -2.85
CA PHE A 88 -5.71 -14.41 -2.35
C PHE A 88 -4.60 -13.85 -3.26
N ALA A 89 -4.30 -14.51 -4.38
CA ALA A 89 -3.18 -14.13 -5.24
C ALA A 89 -3.29 -12.72 -5.80
N SER A 90 -4.45 -12.32 -6.31
CA SER A 90 -4.67 -10.97 -6.84
C SER A 90 -4.50 -9.89 -5.76
N TYR A 91 -4.96 -10.17 -4.53
CA TYR A 91 -4.79 -9.26 -3.40
C TYR A 91 -3.32 -9.12 -2.98
N ALA A 92 -2.56 -10.20 -3.01
CA ALA A 92 -1.12 -10.17 -2.77
C ALA A 92 -0.35 -9.51 -3.91
N PHE A 93 -0.84 -9.66 -5.16
CA PHE A 93 -0.27 -9.00 -6.33
C PHE A 93 -0.37 -7.48 -6.22
N ASP A 94 -1.54 -6.93 -5.89
CA ASP A 94 -1.70 -5.48 -5.68
C ASP A 94 -0.82 -4.98 -4.53
N ALA A 95 -0.67 -5.78 -3.47
CA ALA A 95 0.26 -5.47 -2.40
C ALA A 95 1.71 -5.39 -2.90
N CYS A 96 2.12 -6.30 -3.78
CA CYS A 96 3.45 -6.27 -4.42
C CYS A 96 3.62 -5.05 -5.33
N VAL A 97 2.59 -4.68 -6.12
CA VAL A 97 2.59 -3.43 -6.89
C VAL A 97 2.82 -2.24 -5.96
N ALA A 98 2.04 -2.13 -4.89
CA ALA A 98 2.16 -1.01 -3.95
C ALA A 98 3.54 -0.91 -3.31
N LEU A 99 4.13 -2.04 -2.91
CA LEU A 99 5.46 -2.06 -2.31
C LEU A 99 6.56 -1.78 -3.34
N GLY A 100 6.45 -2.32 -4.55
CA GLY A 100 7.38 -2.06 -5.65
C GLY A 100 7.42 -0.57 -6.00
N GLU A 101 6.25 0.07 -6.11
CA GLU A 101 6.14 1.51 -6.30
C GLU A 101 6.75 2.30 -5.11
N ALA A 102 6.55 1.84 -3.87
CA ALA A 102 7.16 2.47 -2.70
C ALA A 102 8.70 2.37 -2.70
N LEU A 103 9.27 1.26 -3.18
CA LEU A 103 10.71 1.09 -3.33
C LEU A 103 11.26 1.94 -4.49
N ALA A 104 10.56 1.96 -5.63
CA ALA A 104 10.91 2.79 -6.78
C ALA A 104 10.91 4.28 -6.41
N LEU A 105 9.93 4.74 -5.62
CA LEU A 105 9.87 6.11 -5.09
C LEU A 105 11.17 6.54 -4.39
N VAL A 106 11.69 5.72 -3.48
CA VAL A 106 12.91 6.09 -2.72
C VAL A 106 14.19 5.92 -3.52
N GLN A 107 14.16 5.13 -4.61
CA GLN A 107 15.29 4.95 -5.52
C GLN A 107 15.38 6.07 -6.57
N SER A 108 14.24 6.47 -7.16
CA SER A 108 14.19 7.48 -8.24
C SER A 108 13.91 8.89 -7.73
N GLY A 109 13.19 9.02 -6.62
CA GLY A 109 12.65 10.29 -6.13
C GLY A 109 11.45 10.81 -6.92
N GLU A 110 10.95 10.04 -7.89
CA GLU A 110 9.82 10.45 -8.73
C GLU A 110 8.50 10.31 -7.96
N PRO A 111 7.76 11.41 -7.76
CA PRO A 111 6.61 11.42 -6.86
C PRO A 111 5.36 10.75 -7.46
N GLU A 112 5.37 10.39 -8.75
CA GLU A 112 4.27 9.62 -9.34
C GLU A 112 4.14 8.23 -8.68
N HIS A 113 5.25 7.63 -8.25
CA HIS A 113 5.26 6.33 -7.57
C HIS A 113 4.42 6.31 -6.28
N VAL A 114 4.38 7.41 -5.51
CA VAL A 114 3.53 7.45 -4.31
C VAL A 114 2.03 7.44 -4.66
N LEU A 115 1.66 7.96 -5.82
CA LEU A 115 0.29 7.91 -6.31
C LEU A 115 -0.06 6.50 -6.77
N GLN A 116 0.84 5.83 -7.49
CA GLN A 116 0.63 4.44 -7.91
C GLN A 116 0.50 3.49 -6.71
N CYS A 117 1.28 3.71 -5.65
CA CYS A 117 1.11 3.01 -4.38
C CYS A 117 -0.29 3.22 -3.77
N ALA A 118 -0.82 4.45 -3.81
CA ALA A 118 -2.18 4.75 -3.34
C ALA A 118 -3.27 4.13 -4.22
N THR A 119 -3.03 4.07 -5.54
CA THR A 119 -3.91 3.47 -6.53
C THR A 119 -4.00 1.96 -6.31
N ALA A 120 -2.88 1.26 -6.17
CA ALA A 120 -2.87 -0.19 -5.91
C ALA A 120 -3.70 -0.56 -4.67
N ALA A 121 -3.62 0.23 -3.59
CA ALA A 121 -4.50 0.02 -2.43
C ALA A 121 -5.99 0.24 -2.74
N ARG A 122 -6.34 1.18 -3.60
CA ARG A 122 -7.74 1.38 -4.02
C ARG A 122 -8.20 0.25 -4.93
N ASP A 123 -7.36 -0.20 -5.85
CA ASP A 123 -7.64 -1.33 -6.74
C ASP A 123 -7.92 -2.60 -5.93
N THR A 124 -7.19 -2.82 -4.82
CA THR A 124 -7.48 -3.91 -3.87
C THR A 124 -8.87 -3.79 -3.23
N VAL A 125 -9.30 -2.58 -2.88
CA VAL A 125 -10.64 -2.34 -2.30
C VAL A 125 -11.73 -2.51 -3.36
N ASP A 126 -11.47 -2.04 -4.58
CA ASP A 126 -12.37 -2.21 -5.72
C ASP A 126 -12.61 -3.69 -5.99
N MET A 127 -11.54 -4.47 -6.17
CA MET A 127 -11.60 -5.91 -6.36
C MET A 127 -12.33 -6.61 -5.22
N TYR A 128 -12.06 -6.25 -3.97
CA TYR A 128 -12.78 -6.78 -2.82
C TYR A 128 -14.28 -6.54 -2.90
N VAL A 129 -14.70 -5.31 -3.21
CA VAL A 129 -16.11 -4.96 -3.36
C VAL A 129 -16.77 -5.80 -4.45
N GLN A 130 -16.09 -5.97 -5.58
CA GLN A 130 -16.60 -6.79 -6.69
C GLN A 130 -16.79 -8.25 -6.26
N ASP A 131 -15.79 -8.83 -5.61
CA ASP A 131 -15.81 -10.23 -5.16
C ASP A 131 -16.95 -10.49 -4.16
N VAL A 132 -17.11 -9.64 -3.14
CA VAL A 132 -18.12 -9.87 -2.09
C VAL A 132 -19.54 -9.53 -2.53
N THR A 133 -19.71 -8.62 -3.50
CA THR A 133 -21.03 -8.24 -4.00
C THR A 133 -21.49 -9.08 -5.19
N GLY A 134 -20.56 -9.70 -5.93
CA GLY A 134 -20.85 -10.40 -7.19
C GLY A 134 -21.48 -9.48 -8.24
N VAL A 135 -21.17 -8.19 -8.20
CA VAL A 135 -21.82 -7.17 -9.04
C VAL A 135 -21.35 -7.31 -10.50
N GLU A 136 -22.31 -7.43 -11.42
CA GLU A 136 -22.04 -7.43 -12.86
C GLU A 136 -22.59 -6.14 -13.49
N LEU A 137 -21.78 -5.08 -13.49
CA LEU A 137 -22.11 -3.78 -14.08
C LEU A 137 -21.18 -3.43 -15.26
N PRO A 138 -21.65 -2.65 -16.24
CA PRO A 138 -20.77 -2.05 -17.24
C PRO A 138 -19.65 -1.21 -16.60
N PRO A 139 -18.44 -1.10 -17.20
CA PRO A 139 -17.29 -0.43 -16.58
C PRO A 139 -17.54 1.01 -16.11
N ASP A 140 -18.34 1.78 -16.85
CA ASP A 140 -18.70 3.15 -16.50
C ASP A 140 -19.62 3.24 -15.26
N GLN A 141 -20.43 2.21 -15.02
CA GLN A 141 -21.32 2.11 -13.86
C GLN A 141 -20.64 1.44 -12.68
N LEU A 142 -19.73 0.50 -12.94
CA LEU A 142 -18.97 -0.23 -11.93
C LEU A 142 -18.13 0.73 -11.09
N ASN A 143 -17.37 1.62 -11.73
CA ASN A 143 -16.56 2.61 -11.01
C ASN A 143 -17.41 3.49 -10.10
N ALA A 144 -18.56 3.97 -10.60
CA ALA A 144 -19.47 4.80 -9.81
C ALA A 144 -20.11 4.03 -8.64
N PHE A 145 -20.38 2.73 -8.83
CA PHE A 145 -20.87 1.85 -7.78
C PHE A 145 -19.82 1.67 -6.67
N VAL A 146 -18.60 1.29 -7.05
CA VAL A 146 -17.48 1.07 -6.13
C VAL A 146 -17.14 2.35 -5.36
N ASP A 147 -17.05 3.50 -6.04
CA ASP A 147 -16.79 4.81 -5.41
C ASP A 147 -17.85 5.19 -4.35
N ALA A 148 -19.07 4.67 -4.47
CA ALA A 148 -20.16 4.93 -3.54
C ALA A 148 -20.15 3.99 -2.32
N THR A 149 -19.31 2.94 -2.31
CA THR A 149 -19.26 1.97 -1.21
C THR A 149 -18.61 2.53 0.06
N PRO A 150 -19.06 2.08 1.25
CA PRO A 150 -18.40 2.44 2.51
C PRO A 150 -16.91 2.09 2.57
N GLU A 151 -16.52 0.98 1.94
CA GLU A 151 -15.15 0.47 1.88
C GLU A 151 -14.24 1.45 1.13
N MET A 152 -14.61 1.80 -0.11
CA MET A 152 -13.83 2.74 -0.92
C MET A 152 -13.81 4.14 -0.30
N GLN A 153 -14.95 4.62 0.19
CA GLN A 153 -15.02 5.94 0.86
C GLN A 153 -14.12 6.00 2.09
N ARG A 154 -14.05 4.92 2.88
CA ARG A 154 -13.16 4.82 4.04
C ARG A 154 -11.70 4.86 3.63
N GLU A 155 -11.31 4.14 2.57
CA GLU A 155 -9.93 4.16 2.10
C GLU A 155 -9.52 5.52 1.52
N VAL A 156 -10.37 6.13 0.70
CA VAL A 156 -10.13 7.49 0.18
C VAL A 156 -9.99 8.49 1.33
N ALA A 157 -10.91 8.48 2.30
CA ALA A 157 -10.86 9.35 3.46
C ALA A 157 -9.58 9.15 4.28
N ARG A 158 -9.17 7.89 4.50
CA ARG A 158 -7.93 7.55 5.21
C ARG A 158 -6.70 8.09 4.48
N GLN A 159 -6.57 7.86 3.18
CA GLN A 159 -5.43 8.33 2.40
C GLN A 159 -5.32 9.86 2.45
N HIS A 160 -6.45 10.56 2.32
CA HIS A 160 -6.46 12.02 2.47
C HIS A 160 -6.06 12.47 3.88
N ALA A 161 -6.60 11.83 4.92
CA ALA A 161 -6.26 12.16 6.30
C ALA A 161 -4.77 11.93 6.60
N LEU A 162 -4.19 10.82 6.11
CA LEU A 162 -2.78 10.53 6.27
C LEU A 162 -1.89 11.57 5.55
N ALA A 163 -2.23 11.91 4.31
CA ALA A 163 -1.51 12.94 3.56
C ALA A 163 -1.54 14.30 4.28
N GLN A 164 -2.69 14.67 4.84
CA GLN A 164 -2.86 15.90 5.62
C GLN A 164 -2.04 15.88 6.91
N ALA A 165 -2.07 14.76 7.66
CA ALA A 165 -1.29 14.62 8.89
C ALA A 165 0.23 14.70 8.63
N LEU A 166 0.69 14.07 7.53
CA LEU A 166 2.07 14.20 7.08
C LEU A 166 2.40 15.66 6.73
N ALA A 167 1.51 16.38 6.06
CA ALA A 167 1.77 17.77 5.67
C ALA A 167 2.05 18.69 6.88
N THR A 168 1.46 18.39 8.05
CA THR A 168 1.57 19.18 9.28
C THR A 168 2.83 18.91 10.12
N GLU A 169 3.45 17.73 9.98
CA GLU A 169 4.57 17.30 10.81
C GLU A 169 5.91 17.54 10.11
N ARG A 170 6.68 18.56 10.52
CA ARG A 170 8.00 18.84 9.93
C ARG A 170 9.03 19.28 10.98
N PRO A 171 10.20 18.61 11.09
CA PRO A 171 10.60 17.37 10.39
C PRO A 171 9.90 16.12 10.93
N LEU A 172 9.77 15.08 10.10
CA LEU A 172 9.31 13.76 10.57
C LEU A 172 10.38 13.10 11.44
N THR A 173 10.01 12.82 12.69
CA THR A 173 10.82 12.07 13.65
C THR A 173 10.35 10.62 13.73
N ALA A 174 11.18 9.73 14.28
CA ALA A 174 10.77 8.33 14.52
C ALA A 174 9.51 8.23 15.40
N ALA A 175 9.38 9.11 16.40
CA ALA A 175 8.20 9.17 17.25
C ALA A 175 6.94 9.60 16.48
N ALA A 176 7.06 10.59 15.58
CA ALA A 176 5.97 11.02 14.73
C ALA A 176 5.51 9.90 13.77
N VAL A 177 6.46 9.17 13.17
CA VAL A 177 6.14 8.02 12.31
C VAL A 177 5.41 6.92 13.09
N GLU A 178 5.88 6.61 14.31
CA GLU A 178 5.20 5.63 15.17
C GLU A 178 3.80 6.08 15.57
N GLN A 179 3.62 7.36 15.88
CA GLN A 179 2.31 7.93 16.18
C GLN A 179 1.36 7.83 14.98
N LEU A 180 1.83 8.19 13.78
CA LEU A 180 1.04 8.06 12.55
C LEU A 180 0.66 6.60 12.27
N ARG A 181 1.57 5.66 12.52
CA ARG A 181 1.31 4.22 12.40
C ARG A 181 0.22 3.77 13.37
N ALA A 182 0.29 4.21 14.63
CA ALA A 182 -0.71 3.89 15.65
C ALA A 182 -2.09 4.50 15.35
N GLN A 183 -2.12 5.72 14.77
CA GLN A 183 -3.35 6.41 14.38
C GLN A 183 -3.99 5.84 13.12
N GLY A 184 -3.18 5.33 12.18
CA GLY A 184 -3.63 4.75 10.91
C GLY A 184 -4.41 3.45 11.05
N GLY A 185 -4.43 2.88 12.27
CA GLY A 185 -5.07 1.60 12.58
C GLY A 185 -4.25 0.41 12.05
N ASN A 186 -4.20 -0.66 12.83
CA ASN A 186 -3.71 -1.97 12.35
C ASN A 186 -4.83 -2.76 11.65
N GLU A 187 -5.92 -2.08 11.25
CA GLU A 187 -7.03 -2.72 10.57
C GLU A 187 -6.62 -3.06 9.14
N PRO A 188 -6.83 -4.32 8.71
CA PRO A 188 -6.64 -4.73 7.32
C PRO A 188 -7.36 -3.78 6.36
N LEU A 189 -6.83 -3.65 5.16
CA LEU A 189 -7.46 -2.85 4.12
C LEU A 189 -8.87 -3.35 3.78
N ILE A 190 -9.02 -4.68 3.74
CA ILE A 190 -10.23 -5.42 3.39
C ILE A 190 -10.48 -6.53 4.40
N ASP A 191 -11.72 -7.01 4.50
CA ASP A 191 -12.04 -8.15 5.36
C ASP A 191 -11.76 -9.48 4.64
N LEU A 192 -10.60 -10.06 4.92
CA LEU A 192 -10.16 -11.33 4.33
C LEU A 192 -10.94 -12.56 4.86
N THR A 193 -11.83 -12.39 5.84
CA THR A 193 -12.60 -13.51 6.42
C THR A 193 -13.89 -13.83 5.67
N VAL A 194 -14.30 -12.95 4.76
CA VAL A 194 -15.51 -13.09 3.94
C VAL A 194 -15.22 -13.47 2.49
N LEU A 195 -13.94 -13.70 2.18
CA LEU A 195 -13.44 -14.17 0.89
C LEU A 195 -13.21 -15.69 0.91
#